data_AF-A0A420W023-F1
#
_entry.id   AF-A0A420W023-F1
#
_cell.length_a   1.000
_cell.length_b   1.000
_cell.length_c   1.000
_cell.angle_alpha   90.00
_cell.angle_beta   90.00
_cell.angle_gamma   90.00
#
_symmetry.space_group_name_H-M   'P 1'
#
loop_
_entity.id
_entity.type
_entity.pdbx_description
1 polymer ?
#
loop_
_entity_poly.entity_id
_entity_poly.type
_entity_poly.pdbx_seq_one_letter_code
_entity_poly.pdbx_strand_id
1 'polypeptide(L)'
;MFKISVAITIIFLFLIRTALGQANKEFAVGYADSYDNLPTIYFKKATEQDYKKASAVNQLTHSIPIINGKNIIIPTGKGKIKLHKYNDSPDQPEGFRGWEYKGYFPILKSYALISHSVSEHLGFSDLVLIDSNSAVKNTIISVGDAAVELPIPSPSGRFLTYYYNYDYERNSCFIGLLKIQDGGNRKKGRLSELMSFQTKDWAVEDIRWLDDNSFIVKAYAMQGQGSQKKKQFIYFLTKLDTVVRQTD
;
A
#
# COMPACT_ATOMS: atom_id res chain seq x y z
N MET A 1 -35.48 25.75 -41.52
CA MET A 1 -35.92 25.91 -40.12
C MET A 1 -35.79 24.55 -39.42
N PHE A 2 -34.63 24.24 -38.83
CA PHE A 2 -34.38 22.94 -38.22
C PHE A 2 -34.97 22.91 -36.80
N LYS A 3 -36.09 22.22 -36.62
CA LYS A 3 -36.59 21.85 -35.28
C LYS A 3 -35.74 20.69 -34.76
N ILE A 4 -34.58 21.02 -34.18
CA ILE A 4 -33.83 20.07 -33.36
C ILE A 4 -34.70 19.79 -32.15
N SER A 5 -35.21 18.57 -32.06
CA SER A 5 -36.10 18.12 -30.99
C SER A 5 -35.43 18.31 -29.64
N VAL A 6 -36.06 19.08 -28.74
CA VAL A 6 -35.64 19.29 -27.35
C VAL A 6 -35.36 17.95 -26.64
N ALA A 7 -36.04 16.87 -27.06
CA ALA A 7 -35.82 15.52 -26.56
C ALA A 7 -34.40 14.97 -26.83
N ILE A 8 -33.79 15.28 -27.98
CA ILE A 8 -32.45 14.81 -28.34
C ILE A 8 -31.39 15.50 -27.48
N THR A 9 -31.60 16.78 -27.15
CA THR A 9 -30.69 17.55 -26.29
C THR A 9 -30.73 17.07 -24.84
N ILE A 10 -31.91 16.68 -24.33
CA ILE A 10 -32.07 16.14 -22.97
C ILE A 10 -31.43 14.74 -22.85
N ILE A 11 -31.56 13.88 -23.86
CA ILE A 11 -30.91 12.56 -23.87
C ILE A 11 -29.39 12.69 -23.90
N PHE A 12 -28.84 13.64 -24.66
CA PHE A 12 -27.41 13.89 -24.71
C PHE A 12 -26.86 14.43 -23.38
N LEU A 13 -27.61 15.30 -22.68
CA LEU A 13 -27.25 15.78 -21.34
C LEU A 13 -27.30 14.68 -20.26
N PHE A 14 -28.19 13.68 -20.40
CA PHE A 14 -28.19 12.51 -19.52
C PHE A 14 -27.02 11.56 -19.79
N LEU A 15 -26.61 11.38 -21.06
CA LEU A 15 -25.45 10.56 -21.44
C LEU A 15 -24.11 11.17 -20.99
N ILE A 16 -23.99 12.50 -20.99
CA ILE A 16 -22.80 13.18 -20.47
C ILE A 16 -22.69 13.02 -18.94
N ARG A 17 -23.82 13.00 -18.22
CA ARG A 17 -23.82 12.80 -16.76
C ARG A 17 -23.50 11.37 -16.33
N THR A 18 -23.83 10.36 -17.13
CA THR A 18 -23.43 8.97 -16.85
C THR A 18 -21.95 8.73 -17.16
N ALA A 19 -21.39 9.38 -18.18
CA ALA A 19 -19.96 9.29 -18.51
C ALA A 19 -19.06 10.04 -17.51
N LEU A 20 -19.50 11.17 -16.94
CA LEU A 20 -18.73 11.89 -15.89
C LEU A 20 -18.77 11.21 -14.51
N GLY A 21 -19.61 10.18 -14.32
CA GLY A 21 -19.81 9.50 -13.03
C GLY A 21 -18.78 8.42 -12.68
N GLN A 22 -17.80 8.15 -13.53
CA GLN A 22 -16.99 6.93 -13.45
C GLN A 22 -15.47 7.13 -13.58
N ALA A 23 -14.96 8.34 -13.38
CA ALA A 23 -13.53 8.52 -13.12
C ALA A 23 -13.24 8.09 -11.68
N ASN A 24 -12.75 6.86 -11.49
CA ASN A 24 -12.26 6.42 -10.19
C ASN A 24 -11.10 7.34 -9.78
N LYS A 25 -11.26 8.08 -8.68
CA LYS A 25 -10.20 8.96 -8.19
C LYS A 25 -9.05 8.13 -7.67
N GLU A 26 -7.85 8.54 -8.04
CA GLU A 26 -6.61 7.91 -7.65
C GLU A 26 -5.69 8.95 -7.03
N PHE A 27 -5.06 8.57 -5.91
CA PHE A 27 -4.10 9.38 -5.18
C PHE A 27 -2.89 8.52 -4.90
N ALA A 28 -1.70 9.11 -4.98
CA ALA A 28 -0.46 8.39 -4.74
C ALA A 28 0.33 9.06 -3.61
N VAL A 29 1.01 8.23 -2.84
CA VAL A 29 2.07 8.60 -1.89
C VAL A 29 3.29 7.74 -2.20
N GLY A 30 4.44 8.13 -1.71
CA GLY A 30 5.63 7.31 -1.73
C GLY A 30 6.62 7.61 -2.83
N TYR A 31 6.58 8.83 -3.38
CA TYR A 31 7.56 9.29 -4.36
C TYR A 31 8.94 9.42 -3.69
N ALA A 32 9.98 8.88 -4.32
CA ALA A 32 11.34 8.88 -3.77
C ALA A 32 11.78 10.28 -3.29
N ASP A 33 11.54 11.30 -4.11
CA ASP A 33 11.88 12.70 -3.85
C ASP A 33 11.19 13.30 -2.60
N SER A 34 10.05 12.73 -2.18
CA SER A 34 9.35 13.16 -0.97
C SER A 34 10.10 12.75 0.30
N TYR A 35 10.74 11.57 0.29
CA TYR A 35 11.24 10.96 1.52
C TYR A 35 12.46 11.64 2.11
N ASP A 36 13.30 12.27 1.28
CA ASP A 36 14.48 13.03 1.74
C ASP A 36 14.09 14.21 2.63
N ASN A 37 12.84 14.67 2.53
CA ASN A 37 12.32 15.81 3.28
C ASN A 37 11.47 15.40 4.50
N LEU A 38 11.26 14.10 4.74
CA LEU A 38 10.45 13.62 5.85
C LEU A 38 11.26 13.48 7.15
N PRO A 39 10.62 13.67 8.32
CA PRO A 39 11.21 13.28 9.59
C PRO A 39 11.61 11.80 9.62
N THR A 40 12.77 11.50 10.19
CA THR A 40 13.27 10.12 10.27
C THR A 40 12.62 9.34 11.43
N ILE A 41 12.24 8.08 11.19
CA ILE A 41 11.77 7.17 12.25
C ILE A 41 12.97 6.78 13.13
N TYR A 42 12.88 7.07 14.43
CA TYR A 42 13.93 6.74 15.39
C TYR A 42 13.68 5.39 16.05
N PHE A 43 14.66 4.50 15.95
CA PHE A 43 14.62 3.17 16.55
C PHE A 43 15.54 3.07 17.77
N LYS A 44 15.05 2.38 18.80
CA LYS A 44 15.84 1.92 19.94
C LYS A 44 15.88 0.39 19.92
N LYS A 45 16.99 -0.20 20.35
CA LYS A 45 17.06 -1.67 20.49
C LYS A 45 15.99 -2.16 21.45
N ALA A 46 15.37 -3.27 21.10
CA ALA A 46 14.36 -3.97 21.88
C ALA A 46 14.73 -5.46 22.01
N THR A 47 13.92 -6.21 22.74
CA THR A 47 14.10 -7.66 22.91
C THR A 47 13.06 -8.47 22.16
N GLU A 48 13.34 -9.76 21.95
CA GLU A 48 12.34 -10.69 21.43
C GLU A 48 11.12 -10.79 22.34
N GLN A 49 11.30 -10.62 23.65
CA GLN A 49 10.19 -10.66 24.61
C GLN A 49 9.24 -9.47 24.40
N ASP A 50 9.78 -8.28 24.09
CA ASP A 50 8.95 -7.12 23.75
C ASP A 50 8.15 -7.36 22.48
N TYR A 51 8.78 -7.99 21.49
CA TYR A 51 8.13 -8.35 20.23
C TYR A 51 6.98 -9.36 20.42
N LYS A 52 7.18 -10.36 21.28
CA LYS A 52 6.15 -11.36 21.60
C LYS A 52 4.95 -10.79 22.34
N LYS A 53 5.10 -9.64 23.03
CA LYS A 53 3.98 -8.92 23.67
C LYS A 53 3.16 -8.09 22.67
N ALA A 54 3.71 -7.77 21.50
CA ALA A 54 3.03 -6.95 20.50
C ALA A 54 1.89 -7.71 19.82
N SER A 55 0.79 -7.01 19.56
CA SER A 55 -0.39 -7.60 18.91
C SER A 55 -0.14 -7.71 17.40
N ALA A 56 -0.40 -8.89 16.84
CA ALA A 56 -0.48 -9.03 15.38
C ALA A 56 -1.85 -8.51 14.91
N VAL A 57 -1.95 -7.19 14.68
CA VAL A 57 -3.20 -6.56 14.23
C VAL A 57 -3.49 -6.79 12.73
N ASN A 58 -2.56 -7.42 12.00
CA ASN A 58 -2.69 -7.74 10.58
C ASN A 58 -3.62 -8.92 10.32
N GLN A 59 -4.92 -8.75 10.56
CA GLN A 59 -5.92 -9.69 10.05
C GLN A 59 -6.43 -9.17 8.70
N LEU A 60 -5.56 -9.28 7.69
CA LEU A 60 -6.06 -9.34 6.32
C LEU A 60 -7.07 -10.47 6.28
N THR A 61 -8.31 -10.12 5.94
CA THR A 61 -9.33 -11.12 5.72
C THR A 61 -9.44 -11.40 4.24
N HIS A 62 -9.74 -12.64 3.92
CA HIS A 62 -10.10 -13.01 2.56
C HIS A 62 -11.56 -12.61 2.32
N SER A 63 -11.84 -11.31 2.23
CA SER A 63 -13.06 -10.92 1.51
C SER A 63 -12.85 -11.38 0.07
N ILE A 64 -13.75 -12.20 -0.46
CA ILE A 64 -13.51 -12.91 -1.73
C ILE A 64 -13.91 -11.96 -2.87
N PRO A 65 -12.95 -11.41 -3.64
CA PRO A 65 -13.31 -10.73 -4.88
C PRO A 65 -13.89 -11.76 -5.85
N ILE A 66 -14.76 -11.33 -6.76
CA ILE A 66 -15.23 -12.24 -7.80
C ILE A 66 -14.14 -12.33 -8.86
N ILE A 67 -13.52 -13.50 -9.00
CA ILE A 67 -12.56 -13.78 -10.07
C ILE A 67 -13.33 -14.35 -11.26
N ASN A 68 -13.26 -13.66 -12.41
CA ASN A 68 -13.90 -14.08 -13.65
C ASN A 68 -12.89 -14.10 -14.80
N GLY A 69 -12.30 -15.27 -15.03
CA GLY A 69 -11.21 -15.46 -15.98
C GLY A 69 -10.02 -14.57 -15.63
N LYS A 70 -9.61 -13.73 -16.59
CA LYS A 70 -8.54 -12.73 -16.42
C LYS A 70 -8.96 -11.48 -15.62
N ASN A 71 -10.15 -11.44 -15.03
CA ASN A 71 -10.65 -10.26 -14.33
C ASN A 71 -10.78 -10.50 -12.83
N ILE A 72 -10.34 -9.52 -12.04
CA ILE A 72 -10.69 -9.37 -10.63
C ILE A 72 -11.81 -8.34 -10.55
N ILE A 73 -12.92 -8.70 -9.91
CA ILE A 73 -14.04 -7.78 -9.70
C ILE A 73 -14.10 -7.45 -8.21
N ILE A 74 -13.82 -6.18 -7.91
CA ILE A 74 -13.86 -5.62 -6.55
C ILE A 74 -15.23 -4.96 -6.33
N PRO A 75 -16.08 -5.47 -5.41
CA PRO A 75 -17.32 -4.80 -5.05
C PRO A 75 -17.03 -3.58 -4.18
N THR A 76 -17.73 -2.48 -4.43
CA THR A 76 -17.64 -1.25 -3.63
C THR A 76 -19.03 -0.64 -3.44
N GLY A 77 -19.17 0.30 -2.50
CA GLY A 77 -20.37 1.12 -2.32
C GLY A 77 -20.70 2.02 -3.52
N LYS A 78 -19.81 2.12 -4.52
CA LYS A 78 -20.03 2.80 -5.80
C LYS A 78 -20.26 1.86 -6.97
N GLY A 79 -20.39 0.56 -6.71
CA GLY A 79 -20.56 -0.47 -7.74
C GLY A 79 -19.34 -1.38 -7.84
N LYS A 80 -19.16 -2.03 -8.99
CA LYS A 80 -18.08 -3.01 -9.19
C LYS A 80 -16.93 -2.38 -9.97
N ILE A 81 -15.71 -2.51 -9.47
CA ILE A 81 -14.50 -2.18 -10.22
C ILE A 81 -14.01 -3.46 -10.88
N LYS A 82 -13.86 -3.43 -12.20
CA LYS A 82 -13.29 -4.55 -12.98
C LYS A 82 -11.82 -4.24 -13.25
N LEU A 83 -10.94 -5.11 -12.77
CA LEU A 83 -9.50 -5.04 -12.92
C LEU A 83 -9.02 -6.23 -13.74
N HIS A 84 -8.03 -6.03 -14.60
CA HIS A 84 -7.58 -7.08 -15.53
C HIS A 84 -6.20 -7.61 -15.17
N LYS A 85 -6.02 -8.92 -15.32
CA LYS A 85 -4.75 -9.64 -15.27
C LYS A 85 -4.29 -9.88 -16.69
N TYR A 86 -3.22 -9.23 -17.09
CA TYR A 86 -2.56 -9.47 -18.36
C TYR A 86 -1.51 -10.55 -18.15
N ASN A 87 -1.49 -11.51 -19.07
CA ASN A 87 -0.43 -12.50 -19.15
C ASN A 87 0.23 -12.27 -20.50
N ASP A 88 1.30 -11.48 -20.50
CA ASP A 88 1.97 -11.05 -21.73
C ASP A 88 2.96 -12.13 -22.21
N SER A 89 3.22 -13.16 -21.40
CA SER A 89 4.05 -14.31 -21.77
C SER A 89 3.65 -15.54 -20.95
N PRO A 90 2.71 -16.38 -21.44
CA PRO A 90 2.26 -17.56 -20.70
C PRO A 90 3.37 -18.57 -20.39
N ASP A 91 4.49 -18.50 -21.11
CA ASP A 91 5.63 -19.41 -21.02
C ASP A 91 6.87 -18.78 -20.35
N GLN A 92 6.79 -17.53 -19.85
CA GLN A 92 7.88 -16.90 -19.09
C GLN A 92 7.39 -16.45 -17.70
N PRO A 93 8.15 -16.74 -16.62
CA PRO A 93 7.81 -16.31 -15.27
C PRO A 93 7.94 -14.79 -15.08
N GLU A 94 8.64 -14.09 -15.97
CA GLU A 94 8.87 -12.65 -15.92
C GLU A 94 8.06 -11.95 -17.02
N GLY A 95 7.08 -11.12 -16.62
CA GLY A 95 6.18 -10.44 -17.56
C GLY A 95 4.71 -10.34 -17.13
N PHE A 96 4.39 -10.61 -15.85
CA PHE A 96 3.03 -10.40 -15.35
C PHE A 96 2.69 -8.91 -15.33
N ARG A 97 1.63 -8.52 -16.05
CA ARG A 97 1.07 -7.17 -16.03
C ARG A 97 -0.35 -7.17 -15.47
N GLY A 98 -0.76 -6.06 -14.90
CA GLY A 98 -2.11 -5.89 -14.35
C GLY A 98 -2.18 -6.22 -12.87
N TRP A 99 -3.31 -6.74 -12.42
CA TRP A 99 -3.68 -6.64 -11.01
C TRP A 99 -3.60 -7.96 -10.25
N GLU A 100 -2.97 -7.94 -9.08
CA GLU A 100 -3.00 -9.04 -8.12
C GLU A 100 -3.81 -8.63 -6.88
N TYR A 101 -4.70 -9.50 -6.41
CA TYR A 101 -5.44 -9.27 -5.17
C TYR A 101 -4.72 -9.91 -3.99
N LYS A 102 -4.50 -9.15 -2.91
CA LYS A 102 -3.77 -9.62 -1.73
C LYS A 102 -4.66 -9.80 -0.49
N GLY A 103 -5.81 -9.16 -0.43
CA GLY A 103 -6.76 -9.34 0.67
C GLY A 103 -7.55 -8.07 0.99
N TYR A 104 -8.23 -8.07 2.13
CA TYR A 104 -9.02 -6.96 2.61
C TYR A 104 -8.61 -6.57 4.03
N PHE A 105 -8.43 -5.27 4.27
CA PHE A 105 -8.18 -4.70 5.58
C PHE A 105 -9.50 -4.21 6.19
N PRO A 106 -10.08 -4.92 7.18
CA PRO A 106 -11.36 -4.51 7.77
C PRO A 106 -11.28 -3.13 8.43
N ILE A 107 -10.19 -2.85 9.15
CA ILE A 107 -9.98 -1.59 9.86
C ILE A 107 -9.92 -0.39 8.90
N LEU A 108 -9.28 -0.57 7.74
CA LEU A 108 -9.18 0.46 6.70
C LEU A 108 -10.40 0.49 5.78
N LYS A 109 -11.27 -0.52 5.87
CA LYS A 109 -12.33 -0.82 4.90
C LYS A 109 -11.82 -0.78 3.46
N SER A 110 -10.69 -1.42 3.21
CA SER A 110 -9.98 -1.30 1.93
C SER A 110 -9.50 -2.65 1.40
N TYR A 111 -9.64 -2.85 0.10
CA TYR A 111 -9.03 -3.97 -0.62
C TYR A 111 -7.57 -3.66 -0.91
N ALA A 112 -6.67 -4.62 -0.66
CA ALA A 112 -5.26 -4.52 -0.97
C ALA A 112 -4.95 -5.26 -2.27
N LEU A 113 -4.30 -4.57 -3.20
CA LEU A 113 -3.89 -5.10 -4.49
C LEU A 113 -2.46 -4.69 -4.82
N ILE A 114 -1.84 -5.44 -5.71
CA ILE A 114 -0.61 -5.03 -6.40
C ILE A 114 -0.95 -4.72 -7.85
N SER A 115 -0.48 -3.58 -8.35
CA SER A 115 -0.52 -3.22 -9.77
C SER A 115 0.84 -3.46 -10.37
N HIS A 116 0.95 -4.38 -11.32
CA HIS A 116 2.17 -4.67 -12.05
C HIS A 116 2.14 -3.97 -13.41
N SER A 117 3.24 -3.33 -13.75
CA SER A 117 3.48 -2.69 -15.04
C SER A 117 4.86 -3.09 -15.55
N VAL A 118 5.10 -2.89 -16.85
CA VAL A 118 6.43 -3.09 -17.43
C VAL A 118 6.74 -1.88 -18.29
N SER A 119 7.90 -1.29 -18.08
CA SER A 119 8.47 -0.24 -18.92
C SER A 119 9.87 -0.66 -19.33
N GLU A 120 10.21 -0.52 -20.61
CA GLU A 120 11.58 -0.81 -21.10
C GLU A 120 12.12 -2.20 -20.70
N HIS A 121 11.26 -3.23 -20.75
CA HIS A 121 11.56 -4.61 -20.32
C HIS A 121 11.81 -4.81 -18.81
N LEU A 122 11.67 -3.77 -17.99
CA LEU A 122 11.73 -3.84 -16.53
C LEU A 122 10.33 -3.92 -15.94
N GLY A 123 10.14 -4.81 -14.95
CA GLY A 123 8.89 -4.94 -14.21
C GLY A 123 8.85 -3.97 -13.04
N PHE A 124 7.74 -3.24 -12.92
CA PHE A 124 7.47 -2.32 -11.81
C PHE A 124 6.17 -2.71 -11.13
N SER A 125 6.14 -2.64 -9.80
CA SER A 125 4.93 -2.98 -9.05
C SER A 125 4.66 -1.98 -7.94
N ASP A 126 3.40 -1.57 -7.82
CA ASP A 126 2.93 -0.66 -6.77
C ASP A 126 1.84 -1.33 -5.92
N LEU A 127 1.75 -0.94 -4.65
CA LEU A 127 0.67 -1.37 -3.77
C LEU A 127 -0.51 -0.40 -3.87
N VAL A 128 -1.73 -0.91 -4.02
CA VAL A 128 -2.94 -0.12 -4.17
C VAL A 128 -3.99 -0.54 -3.15
N LEU A 129 -4.47 0.44 -2.38
CA LEU A 129 -5.60 0.31 -1.46
C LEU A 129 -6.85 0.92 -2.08
N ILE A 130 -7.87 0.09 -2.30
CA ILE A 130 -9.18 0.52 -2.83
C ILE A 130 -10.19 0.58 -1.69
N ASP A 131 -10.67 1.78 -1.39
CA ASP A 131 -11.69 2.00 -0.35
C ASP A 131 -13.03 1.35 -0.77
N SER A 132 -13.53 0.45 0.07
CA SER A 132 -14.71 -0.37 -0.24
C SER A 132 -16.01 0.42 -0.26
N ASN A 133 -16.06 1.62 0.31
CA ASN A 133 -17.28 2.43 0.33
C ASN A 133 -17.32 3.42 -0.84
N SER A 134 -16.17 4.03 -1.16
CA SER A 134 -16.06 5.17 -2.07
C SER A 134 -15.42 4.84 -3.42
N ALA A 135 -14.84 3.65 -3.58
CA ALA A 135 -14.07 3.24 -4.77
C ALA A 135 -12.80 4.08 -5.04
N VAL A 136 -12.39 4.93 -4.09
CA VAL A 136 -11.15 5.71 -4.20
C VAL A 136 -9.95 4.79 -4.09
N LYS A 137 -9.00 4.93 -5.02
CA LYS A 137 -7.72 4.24 -5.00
C LYS A 137 -6.66 5.11 -4.31
N ASN A 138 -5.91 4.52 -3.40
CA ASN A 138 -4.72 5.12 -2.80
C ASN A 138 -3.54 4.21 -3.11
N THR A 139 -2.61 4.69 -3.92
CA THR A 139 -1.42 3.98 -4.35
C THR A 139 -0.25 4.34 -3.43
N ILE A 140 0.46 3.33 -2.95
CA ILE A 140 1.76 3.47 -2.30
C ILE A 140 2.79 3.08 -3.36
N ILE A 141 3.44 4.10 -3.92
CA ILE A 141 4.48 3.94 -4.93
C ILE A 141 5.68 3.25 -4.28
N SER A 142 6.22 2.26 -4.96
CA SER A 142 7.39 1.57 -4.46
C SER A 142 8.64 2.43 -4.52
N VAL A 143 9.52 2.22 -3.54
CA VAL A 143 10.89 2.79 -3.53
C VAL A 143 11.88 1.95 -4.33
N GLY A 144 11.44 0.82 -4.88
CA GLY A 144 12.21 -0.07 -5.74
C GLY A 144 11.34 -0.63 -6.87
N ASP A 145 11.80 -1.72 -7.49
CA ASP A 145 11.16 -2.27 -8.69
C ASP A 145 9.92 -3.13 -8.34
N ALA A 146 9.95 -3.83 -7.21
CA ALA A 146 8.82 -4.61 -6.72
C ALA A 146 7.97 -3.81 -5.74
N ALA A 147 6.72 -4.21 -5.52
CA ALA A 147 5.82 -3.51 -4.62
C ALA A 147 6.32 -3.58 -3.18
N VAL A 148 6.01 -2.55 -2.41
CA VAL A 148 6.19 -2.58 -0.95
C VAL A 148 5.40 -3.73 -0.34
N GLU A 149 5.89 -4.22 0.80
CA GLU A 149 5.21 -5.26 1.56
C GLU A 149 3.85 -4.77 2.06
N LEU A 150 2.95 -5.72 2.34
CA LEU A 150 1.59 -5.39 2.76
C LEU A 150 1.62 -4.48 4.00
N PRO A 151 0.92 -3.34 3.94
CA PRO A 151 1.02 -2.36 4.98
C PRO A 151 0.28 -2.82 6.24
N ILE A 152 0.72 -2.29 7.37
CA ILE A 152 0.44 -2.80 8.71
C ILE A 152 -0.26 -1.68 9.48
N PRO A 153 -1.60 -1.70 9.58
CA PRO A 153 -2.33 -0.62 10.24
C PRO A 153 -2.12 -0.66 11.76
N SER A 154 -2.01 0.54 12.34
CA SER A 154 -2.12 0.73 13.80
C SER A 154 -3.46 0.21 14.34
N PRO A 155 -3.57 -0.12 15.64
CA PRO A 155 -4.80 -0.66 16.25
C PRO A 155 -6.08 0.15 16.01
N SER A 156 -5.97 1.48 15.95
CA SER A 156 -7.07 2.40 15.63
C SER A 156 -7.20 2.72 14.15
N GLY A 157 -6.24 2.30 13.32
CA GLY A 157 -6.19 2.61 11.90
C GLY A 157 -5.85 4.06 11.59
N ARG A 158 -5.24 4.81 12.52
CA ARG A 158 -4.80 6.20 12.32
C ARG A 158 -3.49 6.30 11.55
N PHE A 159 -2.63 5.30 11.71
CA PHE A 159 -1.36 5.17 11.01
C PHE A 159 -1.25 3.85 10.27
N LEU A 160 -0.40 3.86 9.25
CA LEU A 160 -0.09 2.72 8.40
C LEU A 160 1.43 2.65 8.21
N THR A 161 2.06 1.60 8.74
CA THR A 161 3.50 1.36 8.51
C THR A 161 3.68 0.35 7.38
N TYR A 162 4.66 0.54 6.53
CA TYR A 162 4.99 -0.36 5.43
C TYR A 162 6.50 -0.40 5.25
N TYR A 163 6.99 -1.43 4.56
CA TYR A 163 8.42 -1.57 4.33
C TYR A 163 8.72 -2.18 2.96
N TYR A 164 9.96 -2.02 2.53
CA TYR A 164 10.51 -2.67 1.36
C TYR A 164 11.94 -3.10 1.69
N ASN A 165 12.27 -4.37 1.44
CA ASN A 165 13.64 -4.85 1.52
C ASN A 165 14.22 -4.79 0.10
N TYR A 166 15.35 -4.11 -0.08
CA TYR A 166 15.91 -3.92 -1.42
C TYR A 166 16.46 -5.24 -1.97
N ASP A 167 15.96 -5.65 -3.15
CA ASP A 167 16.29 -6.94 -3.76
C ASP A 167 17.79 -7.07 -4.12
N TYR A 168 18.42 -5.95 -4.50
CA TYR A 168 19.81 -5.89 -4.93
C TYR A 168 20.80 -5.49 -3.83
N GLU A 169 20.30 -5.02 -2.68
CA GLU A 169 21.13 -4.60 -1.55
C GLU A 169 20.85 -5.49 -0.34
N ARG A 170 21.79 -6.41 -0.07
CA ARG A 170 21.70 -7.28 1.11
C ARG A 170 21.60 -6.43 2.37
N ASN A 171 20.72 -6.84 3.28
CA ASN A 171 20.53 -6.19 4.59
C ASN A 171 20.13 -4.73 4.45
N SER A 172 19.39 -4.37 3.40
CA SER A 172 18.94 -3.01 3.18
C SER A 172 17.42 -2.97 3.20
N CYS A 173 16.85 -1.96 3.85
CA CYS A 173 15.42 -1.76 3.86
C CYS A 173 15.03 -0.29 3.94
N PHE A 174 13.82 -0.03 3.45
CA PHE A 174 13.06 1.19 3.68
C PHE A 174 11.86 0.87 4.57
N ILE A 175 11.52 1.77 5.50
CA ILE A 175 10.30 1.73 6.30
C ILE A 175 9.61 3.09 6.18
N GLY A 176 8.36 3.10 5.73
CA GLY A 176 7.54 4.30 5.63
C GLY A 176 6.41 4.28 6.64
N LEU A 177 6.04 5.47 7.12
CA LEU A 177 4.90 5.69 7.99
C LEU A 177 3.95 6.70 7.33
N LEU A 178 2.71 6.27 7.13
CA LEU A 178 1.65 7.11 6.60
C LEU A 178 0.65 7.46 7.69
N LYS A 179 0.16 8.70 7.67
CA LYS A 179 -1.03 9.12 8.41
C LYS A 179 -2.27 8.87 7.56
N ILE A 180 -3.30 8.28 8.16
CA ILE A 180 -4.61 8.12 7.56
C ILE A 180 -5.48 9.31 8.00
N GLN A 181 -5.96 10.08 7.04
CA GLN A 181 -6.81 11.24 7.30
C GLN A 181 -8.26 10.80 7.53
N ASP A 182 -8.87 11.30 8.61
CA ASP A 182 -10.28 11.10 8.88
C ASP A 182 -11.16 11.85 7.87
N GLY A 183 -12.20 11.18 7.41
CA GLY A 183 -12.94 11.50 6.19
C GLY A 183 -13.75 12.80 6.20
N GLY A 184 -13.11 13.93 5.89
CA GLY A 184 -13.79 15.19 5.60
C GLY A 184 -14.06 15.46 4.11
N ASN A 185 -13.15 15.04 3.22
CA ASN A 185 -13.26 15.43 1.80
C ASN A 185 -12.96 14.27 0.84
N ARG A 186 -14.02 13.65 0.31
CA ARG A 186 -14.00 12.62 -0.75
C ARG A 186 -13.37 13.10 -2.09
N LYS A 187 -12.75 14.28 -2.10
CA LYS A 187 -11.98 14.86 -3.20
C LYS A 187 -10.46 14.82 -3.00
N LYS A 188 -9.96 14.33 -1.86
CA LYS A 188 -8.53 14.16 -1.57
C LYS A 188 -8.23 12.71 -1.15
N GLY A 189 -6.99 12.28 -1.34
CA GLY A 189 -6.50 10.97 -0.89
C GLY A 189 -6.56 10.85 0.63
N ARG A 190 -6.66 9.61 1.13
CA ARG A 190 -6.74 9.34 2.58
C ARG A 190 -5.36 9.16 3.22
N LEU A 191 -4.33 8.99 2.41
CA LEU A 191 -2.96 8.75 2.86
C LEU A 191 -2.12 10.00 2.70
N SER A 192 -1.30 10.30 3.69
CA SER A 192 -0.23 11.30 3.62
C SER A 192 1.02 10.77 4.29
N GLU A 193 2.17 11.01 3.68
CA GLU A 193 3.48 10.65 4.23
C GLU A 193 3.74 11.39 5.53
N LEU A 194 4.26 10.69 6.55
CA LEU A 194 4.53 11.27 7.86
C LEU A 194 6.01 11.15 8.25
N MET A 195 6.59 9.95 8.10
CA MET A 195 8.00 9.68 8.44
C MET A 195 8.56 8.56 7.57
N SER A 196 9.88 8.50 7.46
CA SER A 196 10.58 7.44 6.74
C SER A 196 11.84 6.98 7.50
N PHE A 197 12.35 5.81 7.17
CA PHE A 197 13.64 5.31 7.64
C PHE A 197 14.26 4.42 6.57
N GLN A 198 15.58 4.50 6.44
CA GLN A 198 16.33 3.61 5.56
C GLN A 198 17.66 3.22 6.21
N THR A 199 18.14 2.02 5.90
CA THR A 199 19.43 1.49 6.37
C THR A 199 19.97 0.48 5.39
N LYS A 200 21.29 0.24 5.44
CA LYS A 200 21.99 -0.83 4.72
C LYS A 200 22.56 -1.90 5.67
N ASP A 201 22.14 -1.89 6.94
CA ASP A 201 22.69 -2.75 7.98
C ASP A 201 21.85 -3.99 8.29
N TRP A 202 20.54 -3.92 8.07
CA TRP A 202 19.57 -4.99 8.30
C TRP A 202 18.32 -4.86 7.42
N ALA A 203 17.61 -5.97 7.25
CA ALA A 203 16.33 -6.07 6.55
C ALA A 203 15.18 -6.38 7.52
N VAL A 204 13.94 -6.09 7.13
CA VAL A 204 12.73 -6.34 7.93
C VAL A 204 12.23 -7.77 7.71
N GLU A 205 11.90 -8.47 8.79
CA GLU A 205 11.17 -9.74 8.78
C GLU A 205 9.67 -9.54 9.04
N ASP A 206 9.33 -8.72 10.04
CA ASP A 206 7.94 -8.44 10.45
C ASP A 206 7.89 -7.11 11.23
N ILE A 207 6.72 -6.48 11.25
CA ILE A 207 6.44 -5.30 12.08
C ILE A 207 5.12 -5.52 12.83
N ARG A 208 5.10 -5.18 14.12
CA ARG A 208 3.90 -5.28 14.96
C ARG A 208 3.67 -4.01 15.74
N TRP A 209 2.42 -3.58 15.80
CA TRP A 209 2.03 -2.48 16.66
C TRP A 209 1.86 -2.96 18.11
N LEU A 210 2.40 -2.18 19.04
CA LEU A 210 2.20 -2.36 20.47
C LEU A 210 0.95 -1.61 20.93
N ASP A 211 0.78 -0.39 20.41
CA ASP A 211 -0.36 0.49 20.57
C ASP A 211 -0.45 1.40 19.32
N ASP A 212 -1.21 2.49 19.35
CA ASP A 212 -1.33 3.39 18.20
C ASP A 212 -0.12 4.29 17.95
N ASN A 213 0.77 4.42 18.92
CA ASN A 213 1.89 5.34 18.87
C ASN A 213 3.23 4.63 18.92
N SER A 214 3.25 3.29 18.90
CA SER A 214 4.49 2.54 18.95
C SER A 214 4.39 1.21 18.23
N PHE A 215 5.43 0.88 17.50
CA PHE A 215 5.57 -0.41 16.84
C PHE A 215 6.98 -0.96 17.01
N ILE A 216 7.07 -2.28 16.90
CA ILE A 216 8.29 -3.04 17.02
C ILE A 216 8.58 -3.75 15.70
N VAL A 217 9.82 -3.63 15.24
CA VAL A 217 10.33 -4.26 14.04
C VAL A 217 11.16 -5.47 14.45
N LYS A 218 10.82 -6.64 13.91
CA LYS A 218 11.71 -7.79 13.88
C LYS A 218 12.53 -7.67 12.61
N ALA A 219 13.82 -7.38 12.79
CA ALA A 219 14.78 -7.24 11.71
C ALA A 219 15.71 -8.45 11.66
N TYR A 220 16.42 -8.63 10.56
CA TYR A 220 17.50 -9.58 10.44
C TYR A 220 18.69 -9.01 9.66
N ALA A 221 19.88 -9.46 10.01
CA ALA A 221 21.07 -9.34 9.17
C ALA A 221 21.49 -10.73 8.69
N MET A 222 21.71 -10.87 7.39
CA MET A 222 22.28 -12.07 6.78
C MET A 222 23.77 -12.13 7.06
N GLN A 223 24.20 -13.16 7.77
CA GLN A 223 25.62 -13.48 7.97
C GLN A 223 26.04 -14.66 7.09
N GLY A 224 27.33 -14.68 6.75
CA GLY A 224 27.95 -15.73 5.94
C GLY A 224 27.92 -15.48 4.41
N GLN A 225 28.57 -16.39 3.69
CA GLN A 225 28.65 -16.41 2.22
C GLN A 225 28.19 -17.76 1.67
N GLY A 226 27.72 -17.77 0.41
CA GLY A 226 27.30 -19.00 -0.27
C GLY A 226 26.12 -19.72 0.40
N SER A 227 26.27 -21.03 0.62
CA SER A 227 25.25 -21.91 1.21
C SER A 227 25.11 -21.81 2.72
N GLN A 228 26.00 -21.10 3.42
CA GLN A 228 25.98 -20.96 4.89
C GLN A 228 25.26 -19.69 5.38
N LYS A 229 24.37 -19.14 4.55
CA LYS A 229 23.58 -17.94 4.86
C LYS A 229 22.67 -18.21 6.07
N LYS A 230 22.82 -17.42 7.13
CA LYS A 230 21.96 -17.48 8.32
C LYS A 230 21.42 -16.10 8.68
N LYS A 231 20.13 -16.03 9.00
CA LYS A 231 19.49 -14.84 9.57
C LYS A 231 19.88 -14.70 11.04
N GLN A 232 20.48 -13.58 11.42
CA GLN A 232 20.57 -13.17 12.82
C GLN A 232 19.48 -12.13 13.09
N PHE A 233 18.55 -12.44 13.99
CA PHE A 233 17.45 -11.55 14.32
C PHE A 233 17.85 -10.46 15.32
N ILE A 234 17.33 -9.26 15.10
CA ILE A 234 17.49 -8.07 15.93
C ILE A 234 16.12 -7.41 16.06
N TYR A 235 15.82 -6.77 17.19
CA TYR A 235 14.53 -6.15 17.45
C TYR A 235 14.68 -4.66 17.72
N PHE A 236 13.79 -3.86 17.15
CA PHE A 236 13.80 -2.41 17.26
C PHE A 236 12.43 -1.86 17.63
N LEU A 237 12.36 -1.02 18.64
CA LEU A 237 11.16 -0.31 19.06
C LEU A 237 11.23 1.15 18.59
N THR A 238 10.11 1.65 18.07
CA THR A 238 9.89 3.09 17.85
C THR A 238 8.70 3.60 18.64
N LYS A 239 8.72 4.90 18.96
CA LYS A 239 7.61 5.65 19.55
C LYS A 239 7.39 6.92 18.74
N LEU A 240 6.15 7.18 18.35
CA LEU A 240 5.73 8.30 17.52
C LEU A 240 5.52 9.60 18.33
N ASP A 241 5.47 9.49 19.66
CA ASP A 241 5.16 10.58 20.59
C ASP A 241 6.12 11.80 20.50
N THR A 242 7.30 11.63 19.88
CA THR A 242 8.24 12.72 19.62
C THR A 242 7.84 13.63 18.45
N VAL A 243 6.86 13.25 17.61
CA VAL A 243 6.53 13.98 16.37
C VAL A 243 5.07 14.49 16.34
N VAL A 244 4.13 13.78 16.98
CA VAL A 244 2.71 14.17 17.00
C VAL A 244 2.49 15.55 17.65
N ARG A 245 3.33 15.97 18.59
CA ARG A 245 3.23 17.30 19.24
C ARG A 245 3.67 18.50 18.38
N GLN A 246 4.24 18.27 17.20
CA GLN A 246 4.70 19.36 16.31
C GLN A 246 3.73 19.65 15.14
N THR A 247 2.66 18.86 14.99
CA THR A 247 1.73 18.96 13.85
C THR A 247 0.26 19.18 14.24
N ASP A 248 0.02 19.45 15.53
CA ASP A 248 -1.21 20.06 16.05
C ASP A 248 -0.95 21.55 16.33
#